data_AF-A0A3A5J294-F1
#
_entry.id   AF-A0A3A5J294-F1
#
_cell.length_a   1.000
_cell.length_b   1.000
_cell.length_c   1.000
_cell.angle_alpha   90.00
_cell.angle_beta   90.00
_cell.angle_gamma   90.00
#
_symmetry.space_group_name_H-M   'P 1'
#
loop_
_entity.id
_entity.type
_entity.pdbx_description
1 polymer ?
#
loop_
_entity_poly.entity_id
_entity_poly.type
_entity_poly.pdbx_seq_one_letter_code
_entity_poly.pdbx_strand_id
1 'polypeptide(L)'
;MKKISAAPNERTSDRHPADIKADLEKAGWSLRRLSVHHGFKPQSLAKALYQQWPGAERLIAAAIDQKPEDIWPSRYTADGVSRRAARRRSKVITPTDNI
;
A
#
# COMPACT_ATOMS: atom_id res chain seq x y z
N MET A 1 5.67 28.29 7.56
CA MET A 1 6.06 27.19 6.65
C MET A 1 7.06 26.31 7.38
N LYS A 2 6.68 25.12 7.85
CA LYS A 2 7.61 24.17 8.49
C LYS A 2 7.73 22.94 7.60
N LYS A 3 8.75 22.92 6.73
CA LYS A 3 9.25 21.69 6.10
C LYS A 3 10.60 21.38 6.75
N ILE A 4 10.55 20.54 7.77
CA ILE A 4 11.68 19.83 8.39
C ILE A 4 11.40 18.38 7.94
N SER A 5 12.26 17.58 7.32
CA SER A 5 13.71 17.37 7.40
C SER A 5 14.15 16.43 6.27
N ALA A 6 15.41 16.51 5.86
CA ALA A 6 16.06 15.60 4.92
C ALA A 6 16.81 14.45 5.65
N ALA A 7 16.73 13.23 5.07
CA ALA A 7 17.63 12.03 5.10
C ALA A 7 18.03 11.39 6.47
N PRO A 8 18.14 10.03 6.63
CA PRO A 8 18.97 9.13 5.80
C PRO A 8 18.36 7.75 5.42
N ASN A 9 19.13 7.01 4.62
CA ASN A 9 18.88 5.76 3.90
C ASN A 9 18.69 4.47 4.75
N GLU A 10 17.71 4.40 5.66
CA GLU A 10 17.48 3.21 6.53
C GLU A 10 16.02 2.67 6.52
N ARG A 11 15.19 3.09 5.57
CA ARG A 11 13.73 2.84 5.59
C ARG A 11 13.28 1.71 4.64
N THR A 12 13.98 0.58 4.63
CA THR A 12 13.58 -0.62 3.86
C THR A 12 12.67 -1.58 4.64
N SER A 13 12.26 -1.21 5.86
CA SER A 13 11.36 -2.03 6.67
C SER A 13 9.92 -1.57 6.47
N ASP A 14 9.10 -2.46 5.92
CA ASP A 14 7.65 -2.30 5.92
C ASP A 14 7.15 -2.08 7.35
N ARG A 15 6.18 -1.19 7.55
CA ARG A 15 5.62 -0.91 8.88
C ARG A 15 4.99 -2.17 9.47
N HIS A 16 5.15 -2.36 10.79
CA HIS A 16 4.68 -3.58 11.43
C HIS A 16 3.14 -3.67 11.38
N PRO A 17 2.55 -4.86 11.12
CA PRO A 17 1.10 -5.05 11.05
C PRO A 17 0.35 -4.53 12.29
N ALA A 18 0.96 -4.64 13.47
CA ALA A 18 0.38 -4.17 14.72
C ALA A 18 0.30 -2.63 14.78
N ASP A 19 1.31 -1.91 14.28
CA ASP A 19 1.29 -0.44 14.26
C ASP A 19 0.23 0.08 13.30
N ILE A 20 0.08 -0.56 12.13
CA ILE A 20 -0.96 -0.23 11.16
C ILE A 20 -2.34 -0.46 11.78
N LYS A 21 -2.51 -1.56 12.53
CA LYS A 21 -3.75 -1.84 13.24
C LYS A 21 -4.02 -0.79 14.32
N ALA A 22 -3.01 -0.40 15.10
CA ALA A 22 -3.14 0.62 16.12
C ALA A 22 -3.51 1.98 15.52
N ASP A 23 -2.90 2.37 14.40
CA ASP A 23 -3.23 3.64 13.72
C ASP A 23 -4.64 3.61 13.10
N LEU A 24 -5.08 2.46 12.56
CA LEU A 24 -6.48 2.27 12.16
C LEU A 24 -7.43 2.40 13.34
N GLU A 25 -7.12 1.77 14.47
CA GLU A 25 -7.94 1.83 15.68
C GLU A 25 -8.02 3.26 16.24
N LYS A 26 -6.91 4.02 16.21
CA LYS A 26 -6.90 5.47 16.55
C LYS A 26 -7.77 6.29 15.60
N ALA A 27 -7.82 5.93 14.33
CA ALA A 27 -8.70 6.55 13.34
C ALA A 27 -10.18 6.09 13.46
N GLY A 28 -10.50 5.21 14.41
CA GLY A 28 -11.84 4.67 14.60
C GLY A 28 -12.23 3.57 13.61
N TRP A 29 -11.27 3.08 12.83
CA TRP A 29 -11.45 2.03 11.83
C TRP A 29 -10.88 0.70 12.31
N SER A 30 -11.48 -0.40 11.87
CA SER A 30 -10.88 -1.73 11.99
C SER A 30 -10.79 -2.37 10.62
N LEU A 31 -9.84 -3.26 10.39
CA LEU A 31 -9.66 -3.95 9.11
C LEU A 31 -10.95 -4.63 8.62
N ARG A 32 -11.70 -5.20 9.57
CA ARG A 32 -13.00 -5.82 9.30
C ARG A 32 -14.04 -4.78 8.90
N ARG A 33 -14.14 -3.67 9.64
CA ARG A 33 -15.10 -2.60 9.35
C ARG A 33 -14.80 -1.92 8.02
N LEU A 34 -13.53 -1.68 7.73
CA LEU A 34 -13.06 -1.14 6.45
C LEU A 34 -13.35 -2.12 5.29
N SER A 35 -13.18 -3.42 5.50
CA SER A 35 -13.54 -4.44 4.50
C SER A 35 -15.02 -4.40 4.15
N VAL A 36 -15.89 -4.40 5.16
CA VAL A 36 -17.35 -4.38 4.97
C VAL A 36 -17.80 -3.06 4.34
N HIS A 37 -17.21 -1.94 4.77
CA HIS A 37 -17.50 -0.61 4.23
C HIS A 37 -17.24 -0.54 2.71
N HIS A 38 -16.18 -1.19 2.23
CA HIS A 38 -15.84 -1.25 0.80
C HIS A 38 -16.47 -2.45 0.06
N GLY A 39 -17.36 -3.22 0.70
CA GLY A 39 -18.01 -4.37 0.07
C GLY A 39 -17.12 -5.60 -0.14
N PHE A 40 -15.97 -5.67 0.55
CA PHE A 40 -15.09 -6.83 0.52
C PHE A 40 -15.44 -7.84 1.62
N LYS A 41 -14.93 -9.08 1.46
CA LYS A 41 -15.01 -10.08 2.53
C LYS A 41 -14.24 -9.57 3.76
N PRO A 42 -14.72 -9.84 4.99
CA PRO A 42 -14.15 -9.27 6.22
C PRO A 42 -12.68 -9.62 6.48
N GLN A 43 -12.17 -10.74 5.92
CA GLN A 43 -10.75 -11.13 6.00
C GLN A 43 -9.90 -10.60 4.85
N SER A 44 -10.49 -10.03 3.80
CA SER A 44 -9.76 -9.63 2.60
C SER A 44 -8.70 -8.57 2.90
N LEU A 45 -9.03 -7.48 3.60
CA LEU A 45 -8.03 -6.45 3.90
C LEU A 45 -6.99 -6.91 4.93
N ALA A 46 -7.31 -7.88 5.80
CA ALA A 46 -6.30 -8.45 6.69
C ALA A 46 -5.15 -9.12 5.91
N LYS A 47 -5.45 -9.71 4.74
CA LYS A 47 -4.44 -10.28 3.85
C LYS A 47 -3.52 -9.23 3.24
N ALA A 48 -3.93 -7.96 3.15
CA ALA A 48 -3.11 -6.89 2.58
C ALA A 48 -1.88 -6.55 3.45
N LEU A 49 -1.95 -6.84 4.76
CA LEU A 49 -0.80 -6.68 5.66
C LEU A 49 0.35 -7.62 5.27
N TYR A 50 0.01 -8.86 4.92
CA TYR A 50 1.00 -9.90 4.61
C TYR A 50 1.29 -10.04 3.10
N GLN A 51 0.33 -9.71 2.23
CA GLN A 51 0.43 -9.87 0.79
C GLN A 51 0.41 -8.52 0.07
N GLN A 52 1.22 -8.39 -0.98
CA GLN A 52 1.25 -7.19 -1.83
C GLN A 52 -0.08 -7.00 -2.57
N TRP A 53 -0.95 -6.16 -2.02
CA TRP A 53 -2.26 -5.85 -2.58
C TRP A 53 -2.46 -4.34 -2.69
N PRO A 54 -1.99 -3.72 -3.79
CA PRO A 54 -1.94 -2.26 -3.92
C PRO A 54 -3.29 -1.55 -3.81
N GLY A 55 -4.38 -2.24 -4.22
CA GLY A 55 -5.73 -1.73 -4.07
C GLY A 55 -6.14 -1.61 -2.59
N ALA A 56 -5.94 -2.67 -1.82
CA ALA A 56 -6.28 -2.70 -0.40
C ALA A 56 -5.33 -1.85 0.45
N GLU A 57 -4.04 -1.83 0.13
CA GLU A 57 -3.03 -0.97 0.77
C GLU A 57 -3.41 0.51 0.66
N ARG A 58 -3.86 0.97 -0.52
CA ARG A 58 -4.37 2.34 -0.71
C ARG A 58 -5.60 2.65 0.13
N LEU A 59 -6.52 1.69 0.28
CA LEU A 59 -7.72 1.88 1.11
C LEU A 59 -7.37 2.00 2.59
N ILE A 60 -6.44 1.18 3.08
CA ILE A 60 -5.93 1.26 4.45
C ILE A 60 -5.23 2.60 4.68
N ALA A 61 -4.37 3.00 3.74
CA ALA A 61 -3.64 4.25 3.81
C ALA A 61 -4.58 5.46 3.83
N ALA A 62 -5.62 5.45 2.99
CA ALA A 62 -6.66 6.48 2.97
C ALA A 62 -7.46 6.54 4.29
N ALA A 63 -7.68 5.40 4.96
CA ALA A 63 -8.39 5.37 6.24
C ALA A 63 -7.59 6.00 7.41
N ILE A 64 -6.26 6.04 7.31
CA ILE A 64 -5.36 6.65 8.31
C ILE A 64 -4.76 7.98 7.84
N ASP A 65 -5.24 8.51 6.71
CA ASP A 65 -4.75 9.74 6.06
C ASP A 65 -3.23 9.74 5.80
N GLN A 66 -2.66 8.58 5.46
CA GLN A 66 -1.26 8.43 5.08
C GLN A 66 -1.13 7.94 3.65
N LYS A 67 0.09 8.04 3.10
CA LYS A 67 0.41 7.46 1.80
C LYS A 67 0.78 5.98 1.96
N PRO A 68 0.34 5.09 1.05
CA PRO A 68 0.71 3.68 1.12
C PRO A 68 2.23 3.47 0.97
N GLU A 69 2.91 4.41 0.32
CA GLU A 69 4.37 4.44 0.14
C GLU A 69 5.12 4.70 1.46
N ASP A 70 4.52 5.44 2.39
CA ASP A 70 5.13 5.72 3.70
C ASP A 70 4.98 4.52 4.66
N ILE A 71 3.88 3.78 4.52
CA ILE A 71 3.59 2.57 5.32
C ILE A 71 4.38 1.36 4.79
N TRP A 72 4.44 1.21 3.46
CA TRP A 72 5.11 0.09 2.79
C TRP A 72 6.15 0.59 1.77
N PRO A 73 7.22 1.28 2.21
CA PRO A 73 8.22 1.83 1.31
C PRO A 73 8.90 0.75 0.46
N SER A 74 9.01 -0.48 0.97
CA SER A 74 9.53 -1.60 0.19
C SER A 74 8.61 -1.95 -0.97
N ARG A 75 7.29 -1.80 -0.86
CA ARG A 75 6.33 -2.30 -1.87
C ARG A 75 6.08 -1.34 -3.03
N TYR A 76 6.43 -0.07 -2.88
CA TYR A 76 6.19 0.99 -3.85
C TYR A 76 7.49 1.47 -4.49
N THR A 77 7.42 1.98 -5.73
CA THR A 77 8.53 2.65 -6.42
C THR A 77 8.57 4.13 -6.05
N ALA A 78 9.66 4.83 -6.40
CA ALA A 78 9.79 6.28 -6.17
C ALA A 78 8.64 7.11 -6.78
N ASP A 79 8.00 6.61 -7.84
CA ASP A 79 6.82 7.20 -8.49
C ASP A 79 5.48 6.89 -7.80
N GLY A 80 5.49 6.25 -6.62
CA GLY A 80 4.28 5.82 -5.92
C GLY A 80 3.49 4.70 -6.58
N VAL A 81 4.12 3.98 -7.51
CA VAL A 81 3.52 2.83 -8.18
C VAL A 81 3.92 1.57 -7.44
N SER A 82 2.96 0.71 -7.07
CA SER A 82 3.32 -0.59 -6.50
C SER A 82 4.23 -1.39 -7.46
N ARG A 83 5.28 -2.02 -6.94
CA ARG A 83 6.23 -2.81 -7.76
C ARG A 83 5.53 -3.90 -8.60
N ARG A 84 4.41 -4.43 -8.10
CA ARG A 84 3.57 -5.40 -8.82
C ARG A 84 2.86 -4.79 -10.03
N ALA A 85 2.38 -3.54 -9.94
CA ALA A 85 1.80 -2.83 -11.06
C ALA A 85 2.87 -2.39 -12.08
N ALA A 86 4.02 -1.91 -11.60
CA ALA A 86 5.15 -1.55 -12.45
C ALA A 86 5.64 -2.73 -13.30
N ARG A 87 5.78 -3.93 -12.70
CA ARG A 87 6.11 -5.18 -13.41
C ARG A 87 5.09 -5.61 -14.47
N ARG A 88 3.80 -5.32 -14.26
CA ARG A 88 2.75 -5.63 -15.25
C ARG A 88 2.79 -4.69 -16.44
N ARG A 89 3.13 -3.41 -16.23
CA ARG A 89 3.24 -2.41 -17.29
C ARG A 89 4.41 -2.66 -18.24
N SER A 90 5.51 -3.23 -17.76
CA SER A 90 6.67 -3.58 -18.58
C SER A 90 6.54 -4.88 -19.39
N LYS A 91 5.42 -5.60 -19.31
CA LYS A 91 5.19 -6.86 -20.04
C LYS A 91 4.47 -6.70 -21.39
N VAL A 92 4.18 -5.47 -21.82
CA VAL A 92 3.58 -5.19 -23.13
C VAL A 92 4.63 -4.55 -24.04
N ILE A 93 5.43 -5.37 -24.72
CA ILE A 93 6.00 -5.16 -26.07
C ILE A 93 6.59 -6.54 -26.47
N THR A 94 5.85 -7.29 -27.27
CA THR A 94 6.43 -8.09 -28.34
C THR A 94 5.55 -7.86 -29.56
N PRO A 95 6.03 -7.19 -30.61
CA PRO A 95 5.35 -7.22 -31.90
C PRO A 95 5.56 -8.62 -32.48
N THR A 96 4.63 -9.52 -32.20
CA THR A 96 4.44 -10.73 -33.02
C THR A 96 3.34 -10.42 -34.02
N ASP A 97 3.68 -9.63 -35.04
CA ASP A 97 3.01 -9.69 -36.33
C ASP A 97 3.89 -8.93 -37.32
N ASN A 98 4.64 -9.68 -38.12
CA ASN A 98 5.27 -9.17 -39.34
C ASN A 98 4.74 -10.08 -40.44
N ILE A 99 3.58 -9.70 -40.99
CA ILE A 99 3.01 -10.22 -42.24
C ILE A 99 3.60 -9.42 -43.40
#